data_AF-A0A0P7THD4-F1
#
_entry.id   AF-A0A0P7THD4-F1
#
_cell.length_a   1.000
_cell.length_b   1.000
_cell.length_c   1.000
_cell.angle_alpha   90.00
_cell.angle_beta   90.00
_cell.angle_gamma   90.00
#
_symmetry.space_group_name_H-M   'P 1'
#
loop_
_entity.id
_entity.type
_entity.pdbx_description
1 polymer ?
#
loop_
_entity_poly.entity_id
_entity_poly.type
_entity_poly.pdbx_seq_one_letter_code
_entity_poly.pdbx_strand_id
1 'polypeptide(L)'
;TTRTEFDLPEYSLRRRYQDFDWLRNKLEESQPTHLVPPLPEKFVMKGVVDRFSEEFVETRRKALDKFLKRVADHPVLSFNENFNVFLTAKDLNSYKKQGLALLTKMSESVKNVTGGYKLRSRPLEFAAMLDYLDVFTQKLGTIDRIAQRIIKEQSEYLMELRDYGPLYSSWAAFEGELQKPLKSVSECVTSCATALEELTDDMSEDFLPVLREYVLYIESMKNVLKKRDQVQAEYEAKLEAIVVRKEEKIGDNVTGNDNWEAP
;
A
#
# COMPACT_ATOMS: atom_id res chain seq x y z
N THR A 1 18.10 18.16 -0.43
CA THR A 1 17.35 18.89 -1.48
C THR A 1 17.78 20.35 -1.46
N THR A 2 17.79 21.05 -2.59
CA THR A 2 18.14 22.48 -2.70
C THR A 2 16.91 23.40 -2.63
N ARG A 3 15.76 22.86 -2.23
CA ARG A 3 14.49 23.59 -2.17
C ARG A 3 14.49 24.59 -1.01
N THR A 4 14.04 25.81 -1.29
CA THR A 4 14.06 26.96 -0.37
C THR A 4 13.13 26.82 0.84
N GLU A 5 12.18 25.90 0.79
CA GLU A 5 11.25 25.58 1.87
C GLU A 5 11.88 24.74 3.01
N PHE A 6 13.13 24.29 2.85
CA PHE A 6 13.89 23.59 3.88
C PHE A 6 14.98 24.53 4.41
N ASP A 7 14.82 24.96 5.66
CA ASP A 7 15.76 25.87 6.34
C ASP A 7 17.08 25.18 6.71
N LEU A 8 17.09 23.85 6.79
CA LEU A 8 18.27 23.05 7.10
C LEU A 8 18.58 22.05 5.97
N PRO A 9 19.87 21.77 5.71
CA PRO A 9 20.27 20.76 4.73
C PRO A 9 19.93 19.33 5.18
N GLU A 10 19.78 19.11 6.50
CA GLU A 10 19.48 17.82 7.10
C GLU A 10 18.54 17.99 8.32
N TYR A 11 17.58 17.07 8.45
CA TYR A 11 16.70 16.96 9.61
C TYR A 11 16.79 15.55 10.19
N SER A 12 16.93 15.44 11.50
CA SER A 12 16.87 14.17 12.23
C SER A 12 15.71 14.22 13.24
N LEU A 13 14.63 13.52 12.93
CA LEU A 13 13.40 13.51 13.71
C LEU A 13 12.94 12.08 13.96
N ARG A 14 12.39 11.84 15.16
CA ARG A 14 11.76 10.56 15.49
C ARG A 14 10.31 10.56 15.00
N ARG A 15 9.94 9.49 14.29
CA ARG A 15 8.59 9.22 13.79
C ARG A 15 8.17 7.80 14.14
N ARG A 16 6.98 7.64 14.71
CA ARG A 16 6.36 6.32 14.94
C ARG A 16 5.53 5.92 13.72
N TYR A 17 5.23 4.64 13.56
CA TYR A 17 4.39 4.14 12.45
C TYR A 17 3.07 4.92 12.28
N GLN A 18 2.41 5.30 13.37
CA GLN A 18 1.17 6.08 13.34
C GLN A 18 1.35 7.50 12.77
N ASP A 19 2.58 8.01 12.71
CA ASP A 19 2.88 9.28 12.03
C ASP A 19 2.91 9.09 10.51
N PHE A 20 3.41 7.95 10.04
CA PHE A 20 3.38 7.59 8.62
C PHE A 20 1.95 7.33 8.15
N ASP A 21 1.14 6.65 8.97
CA ASP A 21 -0.29 6.46 8.70
C ASP A 21 -1.01 7.80 8.55
N TRP A 22 -0.76 8.74 9.47
CA TRP A 22 -1.26 10.10 9.36
C TRP A 22 -0.82 10.79 8.07
N LEU A 23 0.48 10.72 7.73
CA LEU A 23 1.01 11.34 6.51
C LEU A 23 0.34 10.75 5.26
N ARG A 24 0.26 9.42 5.15
CA ARG A 24 -0.39 8.75 4.02
C ARG A 24 -1.84 9.19 3.87
N ASN A 25 -2.60 9.24 4.97
CA ASN A 25 -3.99 9.70 4.94
C ASN A 25 -4.09 11.16 4.47
N LYS A 26 -3.18 12.04 4.91
CA LYS A 26 -3.15 13.44 4.45
C LYS A 26 -2.77 13.59 2.98
N LEU A 27 -1.85 12.77 2.48
CA LEU A 27 -1.53 12.72 1.06
C LEU A 27 -2.75 12.26 0.24
N GLU A 28 -3.47 11.23 0.70
CA GLU A 28 -4.69 10.75 0.04
C GLU A 28 -5.84 11.76 0.05
N GLU A 29 -6.00 12.53 1.13
CA GLU A 29 -7.02 13.58 1.25
C GLU A 29 -6.70 14.77 0.33
N SER A 30 -5.43 15.19 0.29
CA SER A 30 -5.00 16.35 -0.51
C SER A 30 -4.85 16.05 -2.00
N GLN A 31 -4.58 14.80 -2.38
CA GLN A 31 -4.39 14.36 -3.75
C GLN A 31 -5.22 13.10 -4.06
N PRO A 32 -6.56 13.20 -4.07
CA PRO A 32 -7.47 12.04 -4.13
C PRO A 32 -7.41 11.24 -5.44
N THR A 33 -6.82 11.81 -6.50
CA THR A 33 -6.64 11.17 -7.81
C THR A 33 -5.25 10.55 -8.00
N HIS A 34 -4.31 10.78 -7.08
CA HIS A 34 -2.94 10.27 -7.19
C HIS A 34 -2.77 8.95 -6.43
N LEU A 35 -1.89 8.11 -6.94
CA LEU A 35 -1.50 6.87 -6.27
C LEU A 35 -0.49 7.17 -5.16
N VAL A 36 -0.97 7.24 -3.93
CA VAL A 36 -0.12 7.36 -2.75
C VAL A 36 0.52 5.99 -2.47
N PRO A 37 1.86 5.90 -2.31
CA PRO A 37 2.52 4.64 -1.97
C PRO A 37 1.87 3.97 -0.75
N PRO A 38 1.65 2.65 -0.78
CA PRO A 38 1.10 1.95 0.38
C PRO A 38 2.11 1.93 1.52
N LEU A 39 1.60 1.91 2.75
CA LEU A 39 2.42 1.55 3.90
C LEU A 39 2.46 0.02 3.99
N PRO A 40 3.56 -0.57 4.51
CA PRO A 40 3.51 -1.97 4.91
C PRO A 40 2.33 -2.12 5.88
N GLU A 41 1.47 -3.12 5.67
CA GLU A 41 0.28 -3.28 6.49
C GLU A 41 0.66 -3.29 7.97
N LYS A 42 -0.36 -3.14 8.82
CA LYS A 42 -0.30 -3.72 10.16
C LYS A 42 -0.29 -5.25 10.02
N PHE A 43 0.78 -5.82 9.45
CA PHE A 43 1.05 -7.25 9.39
C PHE A 43 1.28 -7.75 10.82
N VAL A 44 0.19 -7.84 11.57
CA VAL A 44 0.00 -8.90 12.54
C VAL A 44 -0.52 -10.03 11.69
N MET A 45 0.37 -10.76 11.04
CA MET A 45 0.02 -12.01 10.38
C MET A 45 -0.47 -12.93 11.49
N LYS A 46 -1.79 -12.91 11.72
CA LYS A 46 -2.58 -13.77 12.63
C LYS A 46 -1.76 -14.48 13.74
N GLY A 47 -1.13 -13.70 14.63
CA GLY A 47 -0.50 -14.24 15.85
C GLY A 47 0.77 -15.07 15.69
N VAL A 48 1.42 -15.12 14.51
CA VAL A 48 2.61 -15.99 14.28
C VAL A 48 3.94 -15.23 14.39
N VAL A 49 3.96 -13.91 14.20
CA VAL A 49 5.20 -13.11 14.23
C VAL A 49 5.20 -12.19 15.44
N ASP A 50 6.24 -12.27 16.26
CA ASP A 50 6.47 -11.31 17.34
C ASP A 50 6.67 -9.91 16.72
N ARG A 51 5.72 -9.00 16.99
CA ARG A 51 5.73 -7.63 16.48
C ARG A 51 6.89 -6.78 16.99
N PHE A 52 7.67 -7.31 17.92
CA PHE A 52 8.88 -6.70 18.46
C PHE A 52 10.15 -7.48 18.09
N SER A 53 10.05 -8.51 17.24
CA SER A 53 11.25 -9.16 16.71
C SER A 53 12.06 -8.15 15.90
N GLU A 54 13.38 -8.28 15.99
CA GLU A 54 14.31 -7.41 15.26
C GLU A 54 14.07 -7.47 13.75
N GLU A 55 13.84 -8.68 13.23
CA GLU A 55 13.49 -8.94 11.83
C GLU A 55 12.24 -8.17 11.38
N PHE A 56 11.18 -8.18 12.21
CA PHE A 56 9.95 -7.48 11.89
C PHE A 56 10.13 -5.96 11.92
N VAL A 57 10.85 -5.46 12.93
CA VAL A 57 11.15 -4.03 13.06
C VAL A 57 11.98 -3.55 11.87
N GLU A 58 12.99 -4.31 11.47
CA GLU A 58 13.87 -3.98 10.35
C GLU A 58 13.14 -4.04 9.01
N THR A 59 12.34 -5.07 8.77
CA THR A 59 11.49 -5.19 7.57
C THR A 59 10.54 -3.99 7.45
N ARG A 60 9.90 -3.61 8.56
CA ARG A 60 9.05 -2.41 8.60
C ARG A 60 9.86 -1.15 8.34
N ARG A 61 11.05 -1.01 8.93
CA ARG A 61 11.93 0.16 8.73
C ARG A 61 12.31 0.31 7.25
N LYS A 62 12.74 -0.76 6.59
CA LYS A 62 13.07 -0.80 5.15
C LYS A 62 11.85 -0.37 4.30
N ALA A 63 10.66 -0.88 4.60
CA ALA A 63 9.44 -0.53 3.88
C ALA A 63 9.01 0.94 4.10
N LEU A 64 9.16 1.48 5.31
CA LEU A 64 8.88 2.89 5.61
C LEU A 64 9.88 3.84 4.94
N ASP A 65 11.16 3.46 4.88
CA ASP A 65 12.19 4.19 4.12
C ASP A 65 11.84 4.24 2.63
N LYS A 66 11.46 3.10 2.06
CA LYS A 66 11.01 3.00 0.66
C LYS A 66 9.77 3.87 0.39
N PHE A 67 8.80 3.89 1.31
CA PHE A 67 7.65 4.78 1.23
C PHE A 67 8.08 6.26 1.16
N LEU A 68 8.96 6.71 2.05
CA LEU A 68 9.43 8.10 2.05
C LEU A 68 10.19 8.46 0.79
N LYS A 69 11.09 7.59 0.33
CA LYS A 69 11.83 7.78 -0.93
C LYS A 69 10.87 7.96 -2.11
N ARG A 70 9.86 7.09 -2.23
CA ARG A 70 8.86 7.21 -3.30
C ARG A 70 8.02 8.48 -3.21
N VAL A 71 7.64 8.92 -2.01
CA VAL A 71 6.93 10.20 -1.84
C VAL A 71 7.85 11.36 -2.22
N ALA A 72 9.12 11.32 -1.83
CA ALA A 72 10.12 12.34 -2.14
C ALA A 72 10.46 12.42 -3.64
N ASP A 73 10.47 11.28 -4.34
CA ASP A 73 10.76 11.20 -5.78
C ASP A 73 9.54 11.54 -6.65
N HIS A 74 8.34 11.56 -6.07
CA HIS A 74 7.12 11.83 -6.81
C HIS A 74 6.98 13.34 -7.13
N PRO A 75 6.71 13.73 -8.39
CA PRO A 75 6.73 15.13 -8.84
C PRO A 75 5.67 16.02 -8.16
N VAL A 76 4.53 15.44 -7.75
CA VAL A 76 3.47 16.16 -7.00
C VAL A 76 3.55 15.95 -5.48
N LEU A 77 3.60 14.71 -5.00
CA LEU A 77 3.54 14.41 -3.55
C LEU A 77 4.73 14.99 -2.76
N SER A 78 5.90 15.12 -3.38
CA SER A 78 7.07 15.71 -2.73
C SER A 78 6.91 17.20 -2.41
N PHE A 79 5.95 17.89 -3.03
CA PHE A 79 5.61 19.30 -2.77
C PHE A 79 4.47 19.47 -1.78
N ASN A 80 3.99 18.38 -1.18
CA ASN A 80 2.87 18.44 -0.25
C ASN A 80 3.28 19.08 1.09
N GLU A 81 2.49 20.03 1.57
CA GLU A 81 2.73 20.71 2.85
C GLU A 81 2.79 19.73 4.03
N ASN A 82 1.93 18.70 4.06
CA ASN A 82 1.94 17.71 5.13
C ASN A 82 3.20 16.84 5.10
N PHE A 83 3.77 16.61 3.91
CA PHE A 83 5.05 15.92 3.77
C PHE A 83 6.19 16.77 4.33
N ASN A 84 6.20 18.07 4.02
CA ASN A 84 7.18 19.01 4.59
C ASN A 84 7.08 19.06 6.11
N VAL A 85 5.86 19.21 6.67
CA VAL A 85 5.62 19.16 8.12
C VAL A 85 6.10 17.84 8.70
N PHE A 86 5.83 16.72 8.04
CA PHE A 86 6.31 15.42 8.48
C PHE A 86 7.85 15.35 8.57
N LEU A 87 8.57 15.98 7.62
CA LEU A 87 10.03 15.99 7.58
C LEU A 87 10.70 17.01 8.51
N THR A 88 10.02 18.12 8.85
CA THR A 88 10.66 19.26 9.54
C THR A 88 10.11 19.54 10.95
N ALA A 89 8.86 19.19 11.24
CA ALA A 89 8.22 19.59 12.50
C ALA A 89 8.74 18.80 13.72
N LYS A 90 9.25 19.48 14.74
CA LYS A 90 9.66 18.83 16.00
C LYS A 90 8.47 18.20 16.74
N ASP A 91 7.35 18.91 16.83
CA ASP A 91 6.09 18.39 17.40
C ASP A 91 5.02 18.20 16.32
N LEU A 92 4.90 16.97 15.82
CA LEU A 92 3.89 16.61 14.83
C LEU A 92 2.46 16.59 15.40
N ASN A 93 2.29 16.43 16.72
CA ASN A 93 0.96 16.25 17.31
C ASN A 93 0.12 17.53 17.26
N SER A 94 0.75 18.69 17.28
CA SER A 94 0.09 19.99 17.07
C SER A 94 -0.67 20.04 15.74
N TYR A 95 -0.03 19.63 14.64
CA TYR A 95 -0.61 19.58 13.30
C TYR A 95 -1.73 18.53 13.17
N LYS A 96 -1.60 17.38 13.85
CA LYS A 96 -2.66 16.36 13.88
C LYS A 96 -3.96 16.87 14.49
N LYS A 97 -3.86 17.67 15.55
CA LYS A 97 -5.02 18.25 16.26
C LYS A 97 -5.73 19.33 15.43
N GLN A 98 -4.97 20.12 14.67
CA GLN A 98 -5.53 21.18 13.82
C GLN A 98 -6.43 20.63 12.71
N GLY A 99 -6.06 19.49 12.10
CA GLY A 99 -6.88 18.84 11.08
C GLY A 99 -8.21 18.26 11.61
N LEU A 100 -8.23 17.77 12.85
CA LEU A 100 -9.44 17.24 13.49
C LEU A 100 -10.48 18.34 13.76
N ALA A 101 -10.05 19.55 14.13
CA ALA A 101 -10.92 20.68 14.41
C ALA A 101 -11.67 21.22 13.17
N LEU A 102 -11.11 21.03 11.97
CA LEU A 102 -11.77 21.40 10.71
C LEU A 102 -12.82 20.38 10.28
N LEU A 103 -12.56 19.08 10.52
CA LEU A 103 -13.49 18.00 10.17
C LEU A 103 -14.76 18.00 11.02
N THR A 104 -14.68 18.42 12.29
CA THR A 104 -15.88 18.54 13.15
C THR A 104 -16.83 19.63 12.64
N LYS A 105 -16.30 20.71 12.05
CA LYS A 105 -17.12 21.81 11.49
C LYS A 105 -17.80 21.48 10.16
N MET A 106 -17.24 20.57 9.36
CA MET A 106 -17.85 20.13 8.08
C MET A 106 -18.73 18.89 8.22
N SER A 107 -18.61 18.13 9.30
CA SER A 107 -19.43 16.92 9.53
C SER A 107 -20.89 17.23 9.91
N GLU A 108 -21.19 18.43 10.40
CA GLU A 108 -22.55 18.80 10.84
C GLU A 108 -23.45 19.31 9.70
N SER A 109 -22.93 19.58 8.50
CA SER A 109 -23.71 20.21 7.42
C SER A 109 -24.03 19.36 6.19
N VAL A 110 -23.59 18.10 6.06
CA VAL A 110 -23.83 17.32 4.80
C VAL A 110 -24.18 15.84 4.98
N LYS A 111 -24.52 15.36 6.20
CA LYS A 111 -24.83 13.92 6.38
C LYS A 111 -26.31 13.52 6.26
N ASN A 112 -27.23 14.46 6.08
CA ASN A 112 -28.67 14.18 6.22
C ASN A 112 -29.56 14.50 4.99
N VAL A 113 -29.06 14.37 3.76
CA VAL A 113 -29.96 14.33 2.59
C VAL A 113 -29.49 13.29 1.56
N THR A 114 -30.32 12.26 1.41
CA THR A 114 -30.45 11.30 0.29
C THR A 114 -29.38 10.20 0.14
N GLY A 115 -29.86 8.96 -0.03
CA GLY A 115 -29.04 7.76 -0.19
C GLY A 115 -27.93 7.95 -1.21
N GLY A 116 -26.73 7.45 -0.86
CA GLY A 116 -25.49 7.74 -1.58
C GLY A 116 -25.66 7.72 -3.09
N TYR A 117 -25.18 8.78 -3.74
CA TYR A 117 -25.21 8.94 -5.18
C TYR A 117 -24.69 7.67 -5.86
N LYS A 118 -25.51 7.07 -6.74
CA LYS A 118 -25.12 5.89 -7.51
C LYS A 118 -24.59 6.33 -8.85
N LEU A 119 -23.38 5.89 -9.18
CA LEU A 119 -22.81 6.06 -10.51
C LEU A 119 -23.74 5.40 -11.54
N ARG A 120 -24.17 6.15 -12.55
CA ARG A 120 -25.09 5.62 -13.57
C ARG A 120 -24.42 4.56 -14.45
N SER A 121 -23.21 4.86 -14.92
CA SER A 121 -22.41 3.92 -15.71
C SER A 121 -20.94 4.27 -15.59
N ARG A 122 -20.08 3.25 -15.47
CA ARG A 122 -18.64 3.44 -15.51
C ARG A 122 -18.17 3.50 -16.97
N PRO A 123 -17.38 4.52 -17.37
CA PRO A 123 -16.77 4.54 -18.68
C PRO A 123 -15.89 3.30 -18.93
N LEU A 124 -15.79 2.89 -20.19
CA LEU A 124 -15.16 1.63 -20.60
C LEU A 124 -13.70 1.54 -20.15
N GLU A 125 -12.97 2.66 -20.19
CA GLU A 125 -11.57 2.70 -19.77
C GLU A 125 -11.40 2.38 -18.28
N PHE A 126 -12.28 2.86 -17.41
CA PHE A 126 -12.20 2.59 -15.97
C PHE A 126 -12.77 1.20 -15.62
N ALA A 127 -13.73 0.71 -16.40
CA ALA A 127 -14.21 -0.67 -16.27
C ALA A 127 -13.08 -1.66 -16.60
N ALA A 128 -12.43 -1.46 -17.75
CA ALA A 128 -11.27 -2.27 -18.17
C ALA A 128 -10.11 -2.20 -17.17
N MET A 129 -9.85 -1.03 -16.58
CA MET A 129 -8.87 -0.90 -15.49
C MET A 129 -9.24 -1.75 -14.27
N LEU A 130 -10.51 -1.73 -13.82
CA LEU A 130 -10.91 -2.56 -12.67
C LEU A 130 -10.77 -4.05 -12.99
N ASP A 131 -11.23 -4.49 -14.16
CA ASP A 131 -11.13 -5.88 -14.58
C ASP A 131 -9.67 -6.34 -14.63
N TYR A 132 -8.77 -5.50 -15.17
CA TYR A 132 -7.34 -5.75 -15.15
C TYR A 132 -6.79 -5.89 -13.72
N LEU A 133 -7.16 -4.97 -12.81
CA LEU A 133 -6.70 -5.00 -11.42
C LEU A 133 -7.19 -6.25 -10.68
N ASP A 134 -8.39 -6.73 -10.96
CA ASP A 134 -8.94 -7.96 -10.39
C ASP A 134 -8.18 -9.19 -10.89
N VAL A 135 -7.96 -9.31 -12.20
CA VAL A 135 -7.15 -10.39 -12.77
C VAL A 135 -5.71 -10.33 -12.26
N PHE A 136 -5.13 -9.14 -12.15
CA PHE A 136 -3.77 -8.97 -11.67
C PHE A 136 -3.62 -9.35 -10.19
N THR A 137 -4.62 -9.03 -9.35
CA THR A 137 -4.68 -9.47 -7.95
C THR A 137 -4.71 -10.99 -7.85
N GLN A 138 -5.53 -11.66 -8.66
CA GLN A 138 -5.63 -13.12 -8.68
C GLN A 138 -4.31 -13.79 -9.12
N LYS A 139 -3.65 -13.22 -10.14
CA LYS A 139 -2.35 -13.71 -10.61
C LYS A 139 -1.27 -13.55 -9.53
N LEU A 140 -1.14 -12.37 -8.92
CA LEU A 140 -0.18 -12.15 -7.84
C LEU A 140 -0.45 -13.03 -6.62
N GLY A 141 -1.72 -13.20 -6.22
CA GLY A 141 -2.08 -14.12 -5.13
C GLY A 141 -1.80 -15.59 -5.45
N THR A 142 -1.72 -15.96 -6.73
CA THR A 142 -1.26 -17.30 -7.13
C THR A 142 0.26 -17.42 -7.06
N ILE A 143 0.98 -16.39 -7.52
CA ILE A 143 2.44 -16.34 -7.44
C ILE A 143 2.90 -16.34 -5.97
N ASP A 144 2.28 -15.55 -5.08
CA ASP A 144 2.61 -15.52 -3.65
C ASP A 144 2.44 -16.89 -2.99
N ARG A 145 1.33 -17.59 -3.26
CA ARG A 145 1.11 -18.96 -2.74
C ARG A 145 2.14 -19.96 -3.25
N ILE A 146 2.51 -19.87 -4.52
CA ILE A 146 3.54 -20.74 -5.11
C ILE A 146 4.91 -20.43 -4.50
N ALA A 147 5.26 -19.15 -4.37
CA ALA A 147 6.52 -18.71 -3.78
C ALA A 147 6.68 -19.16 -2.32
N GLN A 148 5.63 -18.98 -1.50
CA GLN A 148 5.62 -19.47 -0.12
C GLN A 148 5.77 -20.99 -0.04
N ARG A 149 5.15 -21.73 -0.98
CA ARG A 149 5.31 -23.18 -1.06
C ARG A 149 6.74 -23.58 -1.42
N ILE A 150 7.35 -22.91 -2.39
CA ILE A 150 8.75 -23.14 -2.79
C ILE A 150 9.68 -22.89 -1.60
N ILE A 151 9.55 -21.75 -0.93
CA ILE A 151 10.37 -21.41 0.25
C ILE A 151 10.21 -22.48 1.33
N LYS A 152 8.99 -22.94 1.59
CA LYS A 152 8.73 -24.00 2.58
C LYS A 152 9.42 -25.31 2.19
N GLU A 153 9.22 -25.79 0.96
CA GLU A 153 9.81 -27.05 0.47
C GLU A 153 11.35 -26.97 0.44
N GLN A 154 11.92 -25.84 0.03
CA GLN A 154 13.36 -25.59 0.07
C GLN A 154 13.91 -25.54 1.50
N SER A 155 13.20 -24.90 2.44
CA SER A 155 13.59 -24.87 3.85
C SER A 155 13.59 -26.27 4.47
N GLU A 156 12.58 -27.08 4.16
CA GLU A 156 12.49 -28.48 4.61
C GLU A 156 13.66 -29.31 4.05
N TYR A 157 13.95 -29.17 2.75
CA TYR A 157 15.07 -29.87 2.11
C TYR A 157 16.44 -29.41 2.63
N LEU A 158 16.59 -28.10 2.93
CA LEU A 158 17.81 -27.55 3.52
C LEU A 158 18.13 -28.17 4.88
N MET A 159 17.11 -28.42 5.71
CA MET A 159 17.30 -29.12 6.99
C MET A 159 17.89 -30.51 6.78
N GLU A 160 17.38 -31.28 5.80
CA GLU A 160 17.90 -32.61 5.48
C GLU A 160 19.36 -32.56 4.95
N LEU A 161 19.66 -31.62 4.05
CA LEU A 161 21.02 -31.44 3.52
C LEU A 161 22.03 -31.09 4.62
N ARG A 162 21.62 -30.30 5.60
CA ARG A 162 22.46 -29.90 6.75
C ARG A 162 22.84 -31.09 7.63
N ASP A 163 22.01 -32.13 7.70
CA ASP A 163 22.32 -33.35 8.44
C ASP A 163 23.30 -34.27 7.70
N TYR A 164 23.26 -34.28 6.37
CA TYR A 164 24.10 -35.14 5.55
C TYR A 164 25.59 -34.79 5.59
N GLY A 165 25.96 -33.51 5.60
CA GLY A 165 27.35 -33.07 5.67
C GLY A 165 28.11 -33.70 6.87
N PRO A 166 27.62 -33.52 8.11
CA PRO A 166 28.17 -34.15 9.30
C PRO A 166 28.17 -35.69 9.26
N LEU A 167 27.14 -36.31 8.68
CA LEU A 167 27.06 -37.77 8.54
C LEU A 167 28.20 -38.31 7.65
N TYR A 168 28.40 -37.75 6.46
CA TYR A 168 29.49 -38.15 5.57
C TYR A 168 30.87 -37.89 6.18
N SER A 169 31.03 -36.77 6.90
CA SER A 169 32.28 -36.44 7.60
C SER A 169 32.59 -37.44 8.72
N SER A 170 31.57 -37.80 9.50
CA SER A 170 31.70 -38.80 10.57
C SER A 170 31.97 -40.19 10.02
N TRP A 171 31.29 -40.59 8.94
CA TRP A 171 31.54 -41.86 8.27
C TRP A 171 32.96 -41.93 7.71
N ALA A 172 33.44 -40.85 7.06
CA ALA A 172 34.79 -40.77 6.55
C ALA A 172 35.86 -41.03 7.63
N ALA A 173 35.60 -40.69 8.90
CA ALA A 173 36.54 -40.88 10.01
C ALA A 173 36.78 -42.36 10.37
N PHE A 174 35.86 -43.26 9.99
CA PHE A 174 35.98 -44.70 10.25
C PHE A 174 36.48 -45.49 9.03
N GLU A 175 36.67 -44.82 7.90
CA GLU A 175 37.05 -45.44 6.63
C GLU A 175 38.54 -45.24 6.34
N GLY A 176 39.17 -46.22 5.68
CA GLY A 176 40.55 -46.12 5.22
C GLY A 176 40.62 -45.56 3.79
N GLU A 177 40.27 -46.39 2.82
CA GLU A 177 40.37 -46.05 1.39
C GLU A 177 39.31 -45.04 0.95
N LEU A 178 38.10 -45.11 1.52
CA LEU A 178 36.96 -44.27 1.16
C LEU A 178 36.93 -42.90 1.87
N GLN A 179 37.85 -42.65 2.80
CA GLN A 179 37.89 -41.41 3.58
C GLN A 179 37.86 -40.16 2.71
N LYS A 180 38.73 -40.09 1.69
CA LYS A 180 38.84 -38.91 0.82
C LYS A 180 37.56 -38.66 0.00
N PRO A 181 37.02 -39.64 -0.75
CA PRO A 181 35.74 -39.47 -1.44
C PRO A 181 34.59 -39.05 -0.52
N LEU A 182 34.45 -39.68 0.67
CA LEU A 182 33.38 -39.35 1.62
C LEU A 182 33.51 -37.93 2.16
N LYS A 183 34.73 -37.47 2.45
CA LYS A 183 34.97 -36.09 2.86
C LYS A 183 34.63 -35.10 1.74
N SER A 184 34.97 -35.42 0.49
CA SER A 184 34.58 -34.60 -0.66
C SER A 184 33.07 -34.55 -0.87
N VAL A 185 32.33 -35.63 -0.62
CA VAL A 185 30.85 -35.61 -0.61
C VAL A 185 30.32 -34.72 0.52
N SER A 186 30.88 -34.82 1.72
CA SER A 186 30.51 -33.94 2.85
C SER A 186 30.68 -32.45 2.50
N GLU A 187 31.83 -32.08 1.93
CA GLU A 187 32.12 -30.70 1.49
C GLU A 187 31.16 -30.25 0.37
N CYS A 188 30.89 -31.11 -0.62
CA CYS A 188 29.94 -30.83 -1.69
C CYS A 188 28.52 -30.60 -1.17
N VAL A 189 28.03 -31.47 -0.30
CA VAL A 189 26.69 -31.35 0.30
C VAL A 189 26.56 -30.09 1.15
N THR A 190 27.61 -29.76 1.91
CA THR A 190 27.65 -28.51 2.68
C THR A 190 27.58 -27.29 1.76
N SER A 191 28.33 -27.30 0.65
CA SER A 191 28.27 -26.23 -0.34
C SER A 191 26.89 -26.10 -0.99
N CYS A 192 26.22 -27.22 -1.29
CA CYS A 192 24.85 -27.21 -1.80
C CYS A 192 23.86 -26.66 -0.78
N ALA A 193 24.03 -27.00 0.50
CA ALA A 193 23.20 -26.47 1.58
C ALA A 193 23.35 -24.94 1.70
N THR A 194 24.57 -24.41 1.69
CA THR A 194 24.81 -22.96 1.72
C THR A 194 24.19 -22.25 0.51
N ALA A 195 24.36 -22.79 -0.70
CA ALA A 195 23.75 -22.20 -1.89
C ALA A 195 22.21 -22.23 -1.86
N LEU A 196 21.62 -23.28 -1.29
CA LEU A 196 20.16 -23.39 -1.13
C LEU A 196 19.64 -22.42 -0.05
N GLU A 197 20.39 -22.23 1.03
CA GLU A 197 20.07 -21.25 2.08
C GLU A 197 20.05 -19.84 1.50
N GLU A 198 21.11 -19.41 0.80
CA GLU A 198 21.17 -18.11 0.13
C GLU A 198 19.98 -17.91 -0.82
N LEU A 199 19.65 -18.91 -1.64
CA LEU A 199 18.49 -18.84 -2.54
C LEU A 199 17.16 -18.71 -1.79
N THR A 200 16.99 -19.43 -0.68
CA THR A 200 15.77 -19.43 0.13
C THR A 200 15.60 -18.07 0.81
N ASP A 201 16.70 -17.52 1.33
CA ASP A 201 16.75 -16.20 1.97
C ASP A 201 16.43 -15.11 0.95
N ASP A 202 17.04 -15.11 -0.24
CA ASP A 202 16.73 -14.16 -1.33
C ASP A 202 15.24 -14.20 -1.73
N MET A 203 14.67 -15.40 -1.83
CA MET A 203 13.24 -15.56 -2.13
C MET A 203 12.35 -14.98 -1.02
N SER A 204 12.75 -15.13 0.24
CA SER A 204 12.00 -14.68 1.41
C SER A 204 12.15 -13.18 1.68
N GLU A 205 13.37 -12.66 1.60
CA GLU A 205 13.72 -11.28 1.99
C GLU A 205 13.58 -10.26 0.86
N ASP A 206 13.77 -10.67 -0.40
CA ASP A 206 13.71 -9.74 -1.54
C ASP A 206 12.46 -9.97 -2.41
N PHE A 207 12.23 -11.20 -2.85
CA PHE A 207 11.15 -11.47 -3.82
C PHE A 207 9.74 -11.35 -3.22
N LEU A 208 9.48 -12.03 -2.09
CA LEU A 208 8.16 -12.01 -1.45
C LEU A 208 7.70 -10.58 -1.06
N PRO A 209 8.55 -9.73 -0.46
CA PRO A 209 8.14 -8.37 -0.12
C PRO A 209 7.77 -7.52 -1.35
N VAL A 210 8.45 -7.72 -2.48
CA VAL A 210 8.09 -7.05 -3.75
C VAL A 210 6.71 -7.48 -4.23
N LEU A 211 6.39 -8.78 -4.20
CA LEU A 211 5.05 -9.26 -4.58
C LEU A 211 3.95 -8.68 -3.69
N ARG A 212 4.16 -8.71 -2.37
CA ARG A 212 3.20 -8.15 -1.39
C ARG A 212 3.00 -6.66 -1.60
N GLU A 213 4.06 -5.93 -1.94
CA GLU A 213 3.97 -4.52 -2.27
C GLU A 213 3.10 -4.26 -3.52
N TYR A 214 3.24 -5.06 -4.58
CA TYR A 214 2.36 -4.94 -5.76
C TYR A 214 0.88 -5.17 -5.39
N VAL A 215 0.58 -6.12 -4.50
CA VAL A 215 -0.79 -6.34 -4.00
C VAL A 215 -1.32 -5.08 -3.32
N LEU A 216 -0.54 -4.45 -2.45
CA LEU A 216 -0.92 -3.20 -1.77
C LEU A 216 -1.11 -2.02 -2.73
N TYR A 217 -0.34 -1.98 -3.83
CA TYR A 217 -0.55 -0.99 -4.88
C TYR A 217 -1.86 -1.21 -5.62
N ILE A 218 -2.23 -2.46 -5.91
CA ILE A 218 -3.52 -2.75 -6.55
C ILE A 218 -4.66 -2.28 -5.65
N GLU A 219 -4.59 -2.52 -4.35
CA GLU A 219 -5.59 -2.00 -3.40
C GLU A 219 -5.65 -0.48 -3.41
N SER A 220 -4.50 0.19 -3.45
CA SER A 220 -4.41 1.65 -3.56
C SER A 220 -5.05 2.15 -4.87
N MET A 221 -4.82 1.47 -6.00
CA MET A 221 -5.45 1.79 -7.28
C MET A 221 -6.97 1.59 -7.25
N LYS A 222 -7.45 0.47 -6.67
CA LYS A 222 -8.89 0.21 -6.47
C LYS A 222 -9.56 1.29 -5.62
N ASN A 223 -8.89 1.75 -4.58
CA ASN A 223 -9.38 2.84 -3.74
C ASN A 223 -9.47 4.17 -4.50
N VAL A 224 -8.49 4.49 -5.35
CA VAL A 224 -8.55 5.69 -6.21
C VAL A 224 -9.70 5.59 -7.23
N LEU A 225 -9.89 4.42 -7.87
CA LEU A 225 -11.04 4.21 -8.76
C LEU A 225 -12.37 4.39 -8.03
N LYS A 226 -12.49 3.85 -6.80
CA LYS A 226 -13.69 4.02 -5.98
C LYS A 226 -13.95 5.49 -5.61
N LYS A 227 -12.90 6.24 -5.24
CA LYS A 227 -13.01 7.69 -4.97
C LYS A 227 -13.44 8.45 -6.22
N ARG A 228 -12.87 8.10 -7.39
CA ARG A 228 -13.25 8.66 -8.69
C ARG A 228 -14.73 8.40 -9.01
N ASP A 229 -15.21 7.18 -8.80
CA ASP A 229 -16.63 6.83 -9.01
C ASP A 229 -17.56 7.62 -8.08
N GLN A 230 -17.16 7.83 -6.82
CA GLN A 230 -17.91 8.65 -5.87
C GLN A 230 -18.02 10.10 -6.33
N VAL A 231 -16.90 10.71 -6.73
CA VAL A 231 -16.87 12.10 -7.25
C VAL A 231 -17.70 12.23 -8.53
N GLN A 232 -17.63 11.24 -9.41
CA GLN A 232 -18.42 11.21 -10.65
C GLN A 232 -19.92 11.11 -10.37
N ALA A 233 -20.33 10.25 -9.43
CA ALA A 233 -21.74 10.12 -9.04
C ALA A 233 -22.28 11.42 -8.41
N GLU A 234 -21.48 12.09 -7.58
CA GLU A 234 -21.83 13.40 -7.03
C GLU A 234 -21.97 14.48 -8.11
N TYR A 235 -21.11 14.45 -9.13
CA TYR A 235 -21.18 15.37 -10.26
C TYR A 235 -22.46 15.15 -11.09
N GLU A 236 -22.77 13.90 -11.44
CA GLU A 236 -23.99 13.53 -12.18
C GLU A 236 -25.26 13.99 -11.44
N ALA A 237 -25.33 13.73 -10.14
CA ALA A 237 -26.47 14.15 -9.34
C ALA A 237 -26.62 15.67 -9.23
N LYS A 238 -25.51 16.42 -9.14
CA LYS A 238 -25.55 17.88 -9.16
C LYS A 238 -26.02 18.43 -10.50
N LEU A 239 -25.62 17.81 -11.62
CA LEU A 239 -26.11 18.19 -12.94
C LEU A 239 -27.62 17.97 -13.06
N GLU A 240 -28.13 16.82 -12.60
CA GLU A 240 -29.56 16.52 -12.59
C GLU A 240 -30.35 17.54 -11.77
N ALA A 241 -29.87 17.86 -10.57
CA ALA A 241 -30.49 18.87 -9.71
C ALA A 241 -30.50 20.29 -10.34
N ILE A 242 -29.57 20.59 -11.25
CA ILE A 242 -29.59 21.84 -12.02
C ILE A 242 -30.64 21.78 -13.15
N VAL A 243 -30.76 20.63 -13.81
CA VAL A 243 -31.77 20.43 -14.87
C VAL A 243 -33.18 20.54 -14.30
N VAL A 244 -33.48 19.84 -13.21
CA VAL A 244 -34.79 19.89 -12.53
C VAL A 244 -35.16 21.32 -12.12
N ARG A 245 -34.22 22.05 -11.49
CA ARG A 245 -34.45 23.46 -11.10
C ARG A 245 -34.67 24.40 -12.28
N LYS A 246 -34.14 24.09 -13.47
CA LYS A 246 -34.43 24.87 -14.69
C LYS A 246 -35.83 24.58 -15.21
N GLU A 247 -36.26 23.32 -15.16
CA GLU A 247 -37.60 22.91 -15.58
C GLU A 247 -38.69 23.49 -14.66
N GLU A 248 -38.47 23.48 -13.34
CA GLU A 248 -39.36 24.13 -12.36
C GLU A 248 -39.54 25.63 -12.63
N LYS A 249 -38.45 26.36 -12.87
CA LYS A 249 -38.49 27.80 -13.19
C LYS A 249 -39.23 28.12 -14.49
N ILE A 250 -39.18 27.22 -15.47
CA ILE A 250 -39.94 27.38 -16.72
C ILE A 250 -41.42 27.12 -16.46
N GLY A 251 -41.77 26.11 -15.65
CA GLY A 251 -43.15 25.84 -15.25
C GLY A 251 -43.80 26.96 -14.44
N ASP A 252 -43.07 27.57 -13.52
CA ASP A 252 -43.56 28.71 -12.71
C ASP A 252 -43.78 29.97 -13.57
N ASN A 253 -42.93 30.21 -14.58
CA ASN A 253 -43.12 31.32 -15.52
C ASN A 253 -44.31 31.13 -16.46
N VAL A 254 -44.70 29.89 -16.77
CA VAL A 254 -45.87 29.60 -17.62
C VAL A 254 -47.17 29.73 -16.82
N THR A 255 -47.18 29.33 -15.54
CA THR A 255 -48.37 29.43 -14.68
C THR A 255 -48.60 30.83 -14.09
N GLY A 256 -47.57 31.68 -14.01
CA GLY A 256 -47.69 33.07 -13.54
C GLY A 256 -48.29 34.06 -14.54
N ASN A 257 -48.54 33.66 -15.79
CA ASN A 257 -48.98 34.57 -16.87
C ASN A 257 -50.48 34.49 -17.21
N ASP A 258 -51.25 33.65 -16.52
CA ASP A 258 -52.68 33.38 -16.82
C ASP A 258 -53.68 34.17 -15.93
N ASN A 259 -53.25 35.23 -15.24
CA ASN A 259 -54.07 35.89 -14.22
C ASN A 259 -54.45 37.37 -14.51
N TRP A 260 -54.61 37.78 -15.77
CA TRP A 260 -54.93 39.19 -16.11
C TRP A 260 -56.04 39.48 -17.12
N GLU A 261 -57.14 38.73 -17.20
CA GLU A 261 -58.34 39.28 -17.85
C GLU A 261 -59.63 38.94 -17.10
N ALA A 262 -60.10 39.92 -16.31
CA ALA A 262 -61.51 40.19 -16.08
C ALA A 262 -61.79 41.62 -16.58
N PRO A 263 -62.88 41.83 -17.33
CA PRO A 263 -64.06 42.41 -16.67
C PRO A 263 -65.30 41.52 -16.74
#